data_AF-A0AAD4YUT3-F1
#
_entry.id   AF-A0AAD4YUT3-F1
#
_cell.length_a   1.000
_cell.length_b   1.000
_cell.length_c   1.000
_cell.angle_alpha   90.00
_cell.angle_beta   90.00
_cell.angle_gamma   90.00
#
_symmetry.space_group_name_H-M   'P 1'
#
loop_
_entity.id
_entity.type
_entity.pdbx_description
1 polymer ?
#
loop_
_entity_poly.entity_id
_entity_poly.type
_entity_poly.pdbx_seq_one_letter_code
_entity_poly.pdbx_strand_id
1 'polypeptide(L)'
;MEEHGGEKEEVKDFLDTLLDLLEDGSAEVEFTRIHLKALITDLFTAGTDTNAISLEWALAELINHPRVLKKAREEIDRAVGNQRVAGESDVPKLPYIQAIIKETFRLHPPVPLVPRNSVQQCKIGGYDIPTNTMLYVNVWAIGRDPKNWESPLDFCPERFLQLSEDGGQMNAVDVRGQHFQLLPFGSGRRVCPGVNLTMKMLPGVLAALIQCFDWKVDGSDCKKMNGDDVLEMDERPGLTAPRAHDLVCVPVARFSTLNILDP
;
A
#
# COMPACT_ATOMS: atom_id res chain seq x y z
N MET A 1 3.71 -5.91 52.13
CA MET A 1 3.92 -6.19 50.70
C MET A 1 2.86 -5.38 49.98
N GLU A 2 3.28 -4.22 49.48
CA GLU A 2 2.43 -3.27 48.78
C GLU A 2 1.97 -3.88 47.45
N GLU A 3 0.66 -3.92 47.24
CA GLU A 3 0.07 -4.20 45.93
C GLU A 3 0.36 -3.00 45.02
N HIS A 4 1.29 -3.19 44.07
CA HIS A 4 1.40 -2.29 42.92
C HIS A 4 0.21 -2.56 42.00
N GLY A 5 -0.86 -1.80 42.18
CA GLY A 5 -1.90 -1.63 41.18
C GLY A 5 -1.30 -0.94 39.96
N GLY A 6 -0.90 -1.73 38.96
CA GLY A 6 -0.52 -1.20 37.67
C GLY A 6 -1.75 -0.59 36.99
N GLU A 7 -1.79 0.74 36.90
CA GLU A 7 -2.68 1.42 35.97
C GLU A 7 -2.42 0.83 34.58
N LYS A 8 -3.46 0.27 33.94
CA LYS A 8 -3.40 -0.04 32.52
C LYS A 8 -3.24 1.30 31.80
N GLU A 9 -2.07 1.54 31.21
CA GLU A 9 -1.88 2.67 30.29
C GLU A 9 -3.01 2.62 29.25
N GLU A 10 -3.81 3.68 29.21
CA GLU A 10 -4.89 3.82 28.25
C GLU A 10 -4.26 3.95 26.85
N VAL A 11 -4.68 3.08 25.92
CA VAL A 11 -4.15 3.10 24.55
C VAL A 11 -4.70 4.35 23.86
N LYS A 12 -3.85 5.38 23.75
CA LYS A 12 -4.19 6.63 23.06
C LYS A 12 -4.28 6.43 21.55
N ASP A 13 -5.30 6.99 20.94
CA ASP A 13 -5.43 7.07 19.50
C ASP A 13 -5.01 8.45 18.95
N PHE A 14 -5.18 8.63 17.64
CA PHE A 14 -4.80 9.87 16.98
C PHE A 14 -5.70 11.06 17.37
N LEU A 15 -6.98 10.82 17.67
CA LEU A 15 -7.88 11.84 18.17
C LEU A 15 -7.47 12.27 19.57
N ASP A 16 -7.14 11.34 20.46
CA ASP A 16 -6.63 11.65 21.80
C ASP A 16 -5.38 12.54 21.72
N THR A 17 -4.45 12.19 20.83
CA THR A 17 -3.22 12.97 20.61
C THR A 17 -3.52 14.40 20.13
N LEU A 18 -4.50 14.58 19.25
CA LEU A 18 -4.89 15.92 18.77
C LEU A 18 -5.67 16.71 19.83
N LEU A 19 -6.44 16.04 20.70
CA LEU A 19 -7.12 16.69 21.82
C LEU A 19 -6.12 17.16 22.86
N ASP A 20 -5.15 16.33 23.23
CA ASP A 20 -4.05 16.71 24.12
C ASP A 20 -3.31 17.94 23.58
N LEU A 21 -2.99 17.97 22.29
CA LEU A 21 -2.33 19.11 21.64
C LEU A 21 -3.19 20.39 21.67
N LEU A 22 -4.50 20.25 21.52
CA LEU A 22 -5.45 21.37 21.60
C LEU A 22 -5.54 21.94 23.02
N GLU A 23 -5.45 21.09 24.04
CA GLU A 23 -5.55 21.47 25.45
C GLU A 23 -4.24 22.05 26.00
N ASP A 24 -3.09 21.49 25.61
CA ASP A 24 -1.77 21.95 26.06
C ASP A 24 -1.47 23.38 25.59
N GLY A 25 -2.03 23.79 24.43
CA GLY A 25 -1.87 25.15 23.91
C GLY A 25 -0.42 25.55 23.59
N SER A 26 0.50 24.58 23.62
CA SER A 26 1.94 24.75 23.43
C SER A 26 2.37 24.76 21.96
N ALA A 27 1.43 24.54 21.05
CA ALA A 27 1.70 24.49 19.61
C ALA A 27 2.28 25.82 19.12
N GLU A 28 3.38 25.75 18.37
CA GLU A 28 4.03 26.92 17.74
C GLU A 28 3.11 27.68 16.76
N VAL A 29 2.07 26.98 16.27
CA VAL A 29 1.05 27.52 15.37
C VAL A 29 -0.31 27.35 16.04
N GLU A 30 -1.19 28.33 15.86
CA GLU A 30 -2.55 28.28 16.37
C GLU A 30 -3.25 26.98 15.96
N PHE A 31 -3.51 26.11 16.94
CA PHE A 31 -4.22 24.86 16.75
C PHE A 31 -5.63 25.00 17.29
N THR A 32 -6.63 24.77 16.43
CA THR A 32 -8.04 25.01 16.77
C THR A 32 -8.85 23.74 16.54
N ARG A 33 -10.10 23.72 17.04
CA ARG A 33 -11.05 22.65 16.73
C ARG A 33 -11.32 22.49 15.23
N ILE A 34 -11.14 23.54 14.42
CA ILE A 34 -11.26 23.44 12.96
C ILE A 34 -10.09 22.63 12.40
N HIS A 35 -8.86 22.90 12.83
CA HIS A 35 -7.68 22.14 12.43
C HIS A 35 -7.78 20.66 12.84
N LEU A 36 -8.21 20.38 14.08
CA LEU A 36 -8.43 19.01 14.54
C LEU A 36 -9.42 18.26 13.65
N LYS A 37 -10.59 18.84 13.38
CA LYS A 37 -11.61 18.21 12.52
C LYS A 37 -11.08 17.97 11.09
N ALA A 38 -10.36 18.94 10.54
CA ALA A 38 -9.77 18.83 9.21
C ALA A 38 -8.73 17.71 9.14
N LEU A 39 -7.79 17.66 10.08
CA LEU A 39 -6.75 16.62 10.11
C LEU A 39 -7.32 15.20 10.27
N ILE A 40 -8.33 15.04 11.12
CA ILE A 40 -9.04 13.76 11.27
C ILE A 40 -9.72 13.38 9.96
N THR A 41 -10.44 14.31 9.33
CA THR A 41 -11.12 14.06 8.05
C THR A 41 -10.13 13.71 6.95
N ASP A 42 -9.01 14.44 6.85
CA ASP A 42 -7.95 14.19 5.88
C ASP A 42 -7.32 12.81 6.08
N LEU A 43 -7.04 12.41 7.33
CA LEU A 43 -6.48 11.09 7.63
C LEU A 43 -7.46 9.97 7.26
N PHE A 44 -8.73 10.07 7.64
CA PHE A 44 -9.73 9.05 7.33
C PHE A 44 -9.98 8.91 5.83
N THR A 45 -10.15 10.03 5.13
CA THR A 45 -10.38 10.01 3.67
C THR A 45 -9.17 9.47 2.92
N ALA A 46 -7.96 9.95 3.24
CA ALA A 46 -6.73 9.48 2.59
C ALA A 46 -6.42 8.01 2.89
N GLY A 47 -6.64 7.57 4.14
CA GLY A 47 -6.32 6.22 4.60
C GLY A 47 -7.33 5.14 4.20
N THR A 48 -8.55 5.52 3.78
CA THR A 48 -9.59 4.55 3.41
C THR A 48 -9.46 4.11 1.96
N ASP A 49 -9.75 5.01 1.02
CA ASP A 49 -9.87 4.65 -0.41
C ASP A 49 -8.54 4.15 -0.98
N THR A 50 -7.41 4.79 -0.64
CA THR A 50 -6.11 4.42 -1.21
C THR A 50 -5.67 3.02 -0.80
N ASN A 51 -5.89 2.63 0.47
CA ASN A 51 -5.56 1.30 0.95
C ASN A 51 -6.53 0.24 0.40
N ALA A 52 -7.83 0.54 0.32
CA ALA A 52 -8.82 -0.37 -0.24
C ALA A 52 -8.51 -0.68 -1.72
N ILE A 53 -8.24 0.36 -2.52
CA ILE A 53 -7.85 0.21 -3.94
C ILE A 53 -6.56 -0.61 -4.07
N SER A 54 -5.56 -0.33 -3.24
CA SER A 54 -4.28 -1.07 -3.28
C SER A 54 -4.47 -2.55 -2.95
N LEU A 55 -5.32 -2.85 -1.96
CA LEU A 55 -5.61 -4.22 -1.57
C LEU A 55 -6.37 -4.96 -2.67
N GLU A 56 -7.37 -4.32 -3.29
CA GLU A 56 -8.13 -4.87 -4.40
C GLU A 56 -7.20 -5.20 -5.59
N TRP A 57 -6.32 -4.27 -5.99
CA TRP A 57 -5.35 -4.51 -7.04
C TRP A 57 -4.39 -5.66 -6.71
N ALA A 58 -3.89 -5.72 -5.47
CA ALA A 58 -3.04 -6.84 -5.04
C ALA A 58 -3.77 -8.18 -5.15
N LEU A 59 -5.03 -8.26 -4.74
CA LEU A 59 -5.83 -9.48 -4.86
C LEU A 59 -6.09 -9.85 -6.33
N ALA A 60 -6.46 -8.89 -7.17
CA ALA A 60 -6.68 -9.12 -8.59
C ALA A 60 -5.42 -9.64 -9.30
N GLU A 61 -4.27 -9.04 -8.98
CA GLU A 61 -2.98 -9.51 -9.50
C GLU A 61 -2.64 -10.92 -9.03
N LEU A 62 -2.86 -11.24 -7.75
CA LEU A 62 -2.59 -12.58 -7.22
C LEU A 62 -3.50 -13.66 -7.81
N ILE A 63 -4.75 -13.32 -8.10
CA ILE A 63 -5.70 -14.21 -8.79
C ILE A 63 -5.20 -14.53 -10.20
N ASN A 64 -4.75 -13.51 -10.95
CA ASN A 64 -4.19 -13.67 -12.29
C ASN A 64 -2.79 -14.30 -12.29
N HIS A 65 -2.09 -14.31 -11.15
CA HIS A 65 -0.74 -14.86 -11.00
C HIS A 65 -0.65 -15.97 -9.92
N PRO A 66 -1.23 -17.17 -10.15
CA PRO A 66 -1.24 -18.25 -9.17
C PRO A 66 0.14 -18.69 -8.66
N ARG A 67 1.19 -18.52 -9.49
CA ARG A 67 2.58 -18.81 -9.09
C ARG A 67 3.08 -17.86 -8.01
N VAL A 68 2.75 -16.57 -8.12
CA VAL A 68 3.07 -15.56 -7.09
C VAL A 68 2.29 -15.86 -5.82
N LEU A 69 0.98 -16.13 -5.95
CA LEU A 69 0.15 -16.50 -4.81
C LEU A 69 0.68 -17.75 -4.08
N LYS A 70 1.13 -18.76 -4.80
CA LYS A 70 1.73 -19.96 -4.21
C LYS A 70 2.99 -19.63 -3.40
N LYS A 71 3.91 -18.84 -3.95
CA LYS A 71 5.13 -18.40 -3.23
C LYS A 71 4.81 -17.58 -1.98
N ALA A 72 3.82 -16.68 -2.07
CA ALA A 72 3.34 -15.91 -0.93
C ALA A 72 2.81 -16.81 0.20
N ARG A 73 2.06 -17.86 -0.15
CA ARG A 73 1.58 -18.85 0.81
C ARG A 73 2.71 -19.63 1.46
N GLU A 74 3.68 -20.10 0.69
CA GLU A 74 4.86 -20.81 1.20
C GLU A 74 5.67 -19.94 2.17
N GLU A 75 5.75 -18.61 1.94
CA GLU A 75 6.35 -17.68 2.88
C GLU A 75 5.56 -17.56 4.19
N ILE A 76 4.24 -17.36 4.10
CA ILE A 76 3.36 -17.24 5.27
C ILE A 76 3.37 -18.53 6.11
N ASP A 77 3.25 -19.69 5.46
CA ASP A 77 3.22 -20.99 6.13
C ASP A 77 4.54 -21.26 6.86
N ARG A 78 5.68 -20.80 6.32
CA ARG A 78 7.00 -20.91 6.95
C ARG A 78 7.20 -19.93 8.10
N ALA A 79 6.76 -18.68 7.95
CA ALA A 79 7.06 -17.60 8.90
C ALA A 79 6.05 -17.50 10.06
N VAL A 80 4.77 -17.81 9.78
CA VAL A 80 3.64 -17.64 10.71
C VAL A 80 3.00 -18.99 11.05
N GLY A 81 2.88 -19.88 10.05
CA GLY A 81 2.19 -21.17 10.21
C GLY A 81 0.66 -21.05 10.15
N ASN A 82 -0.05 -21.99 10.76
CA ASN A 82 -1.51 -22.13 10.66
C ASN A 82 -2.23 -22.14 12.02
N GLN A 83 -1.56 -21.76 13.10
CA GLN A 83 -2.13 -21.75 14.46
C GLN A 83 -2.75 -20.39 14.85
N ARG A 84 -2.43 -19.32 14.11
CA ARG A 84 -2.97 -17.97 14.31
C ARG A 84 -2.96 -17.20 12.99
N VAL A 85 -3.75 -16.14 12.93
CA VAL A 85 -3.77 -15.23 11.79
C VAL A 85 -2.49 -14.39 11.76
N ALA A 86 -1.95 -14.17 10.55
CA ALA A 86 -0.85 -13.26 10.30
C ALA A 86 -1.26 -11.81 10.62
N GLY A 87 -0.37 -11.04 11.24
CA GLY A 87 -0.64 -9.65 11.62
C GLY A 87 0.50 -8.71 11.31
N GLU A 88 0.36 -7.45 11.75
CA GLU A 88 1.37 -6.40 11.57
C GLU A 88 2.76 -6.83 12.10
N SER A 89 2.81 -7.51 13.25
CA SER A 89 4.06 -7.94 13.88
C SER A 89 4.84 -8.99 13.08
N ASP A 90 4.19 -9.66 12.12
CA ASP A 90 4.82 -10.64 11.23
C ASP A 90 5.43 -10.02 9.98
N VAL A 91 5.02 -8.81 9.59
CA VAL A 91 5.43 -8.17 8.33
C VAL A 91 6.95 -8.17 8.11
N PRO A 92 7.81 -7.91 9.12
CA PRO A 92 9.27 -7.98 8.94
C PRO A 92 9.79 -9.36 8.46
N LYS A 93 9.04 -10.44 8.71
CA LYS A 93 9.37 -11.82 8.29
C LYS A 93 8.71 -12.22 6.96
N LEU A 94 7.98 -11.30 6.33
CA LEU A 94 7.22 -11.52 5.09
C LEU A 94 7.76 -10.65 3.94
N PRO A 95 9.05 -10.77 3.54
CA PRO A 95 9.64 -9.93 2.50
C PRO A 95 8.98 -10.11 1.13
N TYR A 96 8.46 -11.30 0.78
CA TYR A 96 7.74 -11.51 -0.48
C TYR A 96 6.37 -10.83 -0.47
N ILE A 97 5.64 -10.86 0.65
CA ILE A 97 4.40 -10.08 0.79
C ILE A 97 4.68 -8.57 0.67
N GLN A 98 5.74 -8.07 1.30
CA GLN A 98 6.15 -6.67 1.13
C GLN A 98 6.51 -6.34 -0.33
N ALA A 99 7.17 -7.27 -1.03
CA ALA A 99 7.50 -7.14 -2.45
C ALA A 99 6.25 -7.11 -3.34
N ILE A 100 5.23 -7.93 -3.04
CA ILE A 100 3.93 -7.90 -3.72
C ILE A 100 3.29 -6.52 -3.57
N ILE A 101 3.26 -5.97 -2.36
CA ILE A 101 2.71 -4.62 -2.13
C ILE A 101 3.48 -3.55 -2.92
N LYS A 102 4.82 -3.62 -2.96
CA LYS A 102 5.63 -2.69 -3.76
C LYS A 102 5.35 -2.80 -5.27
N GLU A 103 5.20 -4.02 -5.78
CA GLU A 103 4.87 -4.26 -7.19
C GLU A 103 3.45 -3.80 -7.53
N THR A 104 2.49 -4.03 -6.64
CA THR A 104 1.14 -3.46 -6.75
C THR A 104 1.20 -1.95 -6.81
N PHE A 105 1.99 -1.28 -5.97
CA PHE A 105 2.11 0.18 -6.03
C PHE A 105 2.81 0.69 -7.30
N ARG A 106 3.74 -0.08 -7.86
CA ARG A 106 4.42 0.27 -9.11
C ARG A 106 3.46 0.26 -10.29
N LEU A 107 2.69 -0.82 -10.42
CA LEU A 107 1.73 -1.00 -11.51
C LEU A 107 0.43 -0.23 -11.25
N HIS A 108 -0.11 -0.26 -10.05
CA HIS A 108 -1.43 0.28 -9.75
C HIS A 108 -1.36 1.34 -8.65
N PRO A 109 -0.63 2.47 -8.86
CA PRO A 109 -0.56 3.52 -7.86
C PRO A 109 -1.97 4.12 -7.67
N PRO A 110 -2.55 4.10 -6.45
CA PRO A 110 -3.89 4.64 -6.23
C PRO A 110 -4.04 6.10 -6.65
N VAL A 111 -2.95 6.88 -6.58
CA VAL A 111 -2.87 8.26 -7.06
C VAL A 111 -1.90 8.31 -8.26
N PRO A 112 -2.39 8.23 -9.51
CA PRO A 112 -1.53 8.13 -10.69
C PRO A 112 -0.85 9.45 -11.07
N LEU A 113 -1.47 10.59 -10.73
CA LEU A 113 -1.00 11.94 -11.06
C LEU A 113 -0.91 12.78 -9.78
N VAL A 114 0.29 13.22 -9.41
CA VAL A 114 0.51 14.03 -8.20
C VAL A 114 0.64 15.51 -8.57
N PRO A 115 -0.32 16.37 -8.20
CA PRO A 115 -0.29 17.79 -8.54
C PRO A 115 0.72 18.57 -7.69
N ARG A 116 1.39 19.55 -8.31
CA ARG A 116 2.28 20.53 -7.69
C ARG A 116 2.00 21.91 -8.30
N ASN A 117 1.98 22.95 -7.48
CA ASN A 117 1.91 24.33 -7.96
C ASN A 117 3.26 25.03 -7.77
N SER A 118 3.74 25.71 -8.80
CA SER A 118 4.91 26.58 -8.67
C SER A 118 4.56 27.82 -7.86
N VAL A 119 5.32 28.07 -6.79
CA VAL A 119 5.14 29.25 -5.93
C VAL A 119 5.90 30.48 -6.45
N GLN A 120 6.83 30.27 -7.36
CA GLN A 120 7.60 31.28 -8.06
C GLN A 120 8.07 30.72 -9.41
N GLN A 121 8.48 31.60 -10.32
CA GLN A 121 9.08 31.18 -11.57
C GLN A 121 10.35 30.36 -11.31
N CYS A 122 10.48 29.23 -12.00
CA CYS A 122 11.66 28.38 -11.91
C CYS A 122 12.00 27.75 -13.25
N LYS A 123 13.14 27.06 -13.33
CA LYS A 123 13.52 26.25 -14.49
C LYS A 123 13.55 24.76 -14.13
N ILE A 124 12.92 23.92 -14.95
CA ILE A 124 12.94 22.46 -14.81
C ILE A 124 13.38 21.87 -16.14
N GLY A 125 14.47 21.08 -16.16
CA GLY A 125 14.97 20.45 -17.39
C GLY A 125 15.30 21.45 -18.52
N GLY A 126 15.67 22.69 -18.17
CA GLY A 126 15.93 23.76 -19.13
C GLY A 126 14.70 24.61 -19.52
N TYR A 127 13.49 24.18 -19.17
CA TYR A 127 12.24 24.90 -19.48
C TYR A 127 11.87 25.89 -18.39
N ASP A 128 11.36 27.06 -18.78
CA ASP A 128 10.81 28.05 -17.85
C ASP A 128 9.40 27.65 -17.41
N ILE A 129 9.20 27.57 -16.10
CA ILE A 129 7.93 27.29 -15.45
C ILE A 129 7.46 28.58 -14.77
N PRO A 130 6.43 29.25 -15.30
CA PRO A 130 5.87 30.45 -14.67
C PRO A 130 5.34 30.18 -13.26
N THR A 131 5.24 31.23 -12.44
CA THR A 131 4.52 31.17 -11.14
C THR A 131 3.07 30.73 -11.34
N ASN A 132 2.50 29.99 -10.38
CA ASN A 132 1.14 29.45 -10.40
C ASN A 132 0.86 28.43 -11.53
N THR A 133 1.91 27.81 -12.07
CA THR A 133 1.77 26.68 -12.99
C THR A 133 1.43 25.42 -12.20
N MET A 134 0.35 24.74 -12.59
CA MET A 134 0.02 23.41 -12.09
C MET A 134 0.77 22.36 -12.91
N LEU A 135 1.58 21.57 -12.22
CA LEU A 135 2.38 20.47 -12.75
C LEU A 135 1.83 19.15 -12.23
N TYR A 136 1.85 18.11 -13.04
CA TYR A 136 1.50 16.76 -12.62
C TYR A 136 2.71 15.84 -12.75
N VAL A 137 3.10 15.22 -11.65
CA VAL A 137 4.06 14.11 -11.69
C VAL A 137 3.29 12.84 -12.01
N ASN A 138 3.58 12.25 -13.17
CA ASN A 138 2.89 11.05 -13.65
C ASN A 138 3.54 9.78 -13.07
N VAL A 139 3.14 9.43 -11.85
CA VAL A 139 3.61 8.24 -11.12
C VAL A 139 3.26 6.97 -11.89
N TRP A 140 2.07 6.92 -12.49
CA TRP A 140 1.61 5.79 -13.30
C TRP A 140 2.54 5.48 -14.48
N ALA A 141 2.98 6.51 -15.19
CA ALA A 141 3.91 6.36 -16.32
C ALA A 141 5.32 6.01 -15.86
N ILE A 142 5.80 6.61 -14.76
CA ILE A 142 7.12 6.30 -14.18
C ILE A 142 7.21 4.82 -13.80
N GLY A 143 6.16 4.28 -13.17
CA GLY A 143 6.07 2.87 -12.81
C GLY A 143 6.12 1.92 -13.99
N ARG A 144 5.79 2.37 -15.21
CA ARG A 144 5.76 1.58 -16.45
C ARG A 144 6.86 1.94 -17.45
N ASP A 145 7.81 2.80 -17.08
CA ASP A 145 8.86 3.23 -18.01
C ASP A 145 9.88 2.09 -18.25
N PRO A 146 10.02 1.55 -19.48
CA PRO A 146 10.99 0.49 -19.78
C PRO A 146 12.44 0.91 -19.58
N LYS A 147 12.74 2.21 -19.45
CA LYS A 147 14.08 2.69 -19.09
C LYS A 147 14.45 2.38 -17.64
N ASN A 148 13.46 2.24 -16.77
CA ASN A 148 13.65 2.01 -15.33
C ASN A 148 13.26 0.59 -14.91
N TRP A 149 12.37 -0.05 -15.66
CA TRP A 149 11.78 -1.35 -15.31
C TRP A 149 11.86 -2.33 -16.48
N GLU A 150 12.56 -3.45 -16.27
CA GLU A 150 12.51 -4.58 -17.20
C GLU A 150 11.12 -5.24 -17.18
N SER A 151 10.61 -5.54 -18.38
CA SER A 151 9.22 -6.00 -18.61
C SER A 151 8.22 -5.19 -17.77
N PRO A 152 8.06 -3.89 -18.07
CA PRO A 152 7.40 -2.95 -17.15
C PRO A 152 5.90 -3.22 -16.96
N LEU A 153 5.28 -4.03 -17.81
CA LEU A 153 3.86 -4.38 -17.71
C LEU A 153 3.64 -5.71 -16.98
N ASP A 154 4.71 -6.48 -16.72
CA ASP A 154 4.60 -7.77 -16.03
C ASP A 154 4.57 -7.55 -14.52
N PHE A 155 3.64 -8.24 -13.83
CA PHE A 155 3.58 -8.28 -12.37
C PHE A 155 4.65 -9.24 -11.84
N CYS A 156 5.79 -8.70 -11.41
CA CYS A 156 6.94 -9.47 -10.95
C CYS A 156 7.47 -8.94 -9.60
N PRO A 157 6.91 -9.40 -8.47
CA PRO A 157 7.37 -9.03 -7.13
C PRO A 157 8.86 -9.31 -6.87
N GLU A 158 9.43 -10.31 -7.55
CA GLU A 158 10.84 -10.69 -7.43
C GLU A 158 11.80 -9.51 -7.65
N ARG A 159 11.41 -8.48 -8.42
CA ARG A 159 12.22 -7.28 -8.64
C ARG A 159 12.48 -6.45 -7.37
N PHE A 160 11.69 -6.66 -6.32
CA PHE A 160 11.84 -6.00 -5.02
C PHE A 160 12.48 -6.88 -3.96
N LEU A 161 12.83 -8.12 -4.30
CA LEU A 161 13.64 -8.97 -3.43
C LEU A 161 15.10 -8.57 -3.60
N GLN A 162 15.84 -8.56 -2.48
CA GLN A 162 17.28 -8.35 -2.51
C GLN A 162 17.93 -9.56 -3.20
N LEU A 163 18.27 -9.44 -4.48
CA LEU A 163 19.22 -10.32 -5.14
C LEU A 163 20.60 -9.71 -4.94
N SER A 164 21.39 -10.27 -4.03
CA SER A 164 22.84 -10.12 -4.08
C SER A 164 23.46 -11.51 -4.09
N GLU A 165 23.78 -12.03 -5.27
CA GLU A 165 24.71 -13.17 -5.39
C GLU A 165 26.17 -12.73 -5.15
N ASP A 166 26.44 -11.43 -5.11
CA ASP A 166 27.77 -10.83 -4.99
C ASP A 166 27.98 -10.02 -3.69
N GLY A 167 27.01 -10.02 -2.76
CA GLY A 167 27.09 -9.25 -1.51
C GLY A 167 27.09 -7.73 -1.69
N GLY A 168 26.79 -7.24 -2.89
CA GLY A 168 26.57 -5.82 -3.15
C GLY A 168 25.17 -5.40 -2.69
N GLN A 169 25.08 -4.35 -1.87
CA GLN A 169 23.79 -3.67 -1.65
C GLN A 169 23.35 -3.01 -2.96
N MET A 170 22.58 -3.72 -3.79
CA MET A 170 21.63 -3.01 -4.63
C MET A 170 20.63 -2.40 -3.66
N ASN A 171 20.73 -1.08 -3.41
CA ASN A 171 19.81 -0.35 -2.55
C ASN A 171 18.38 -0.75 -2.91
N ALA A 172 17.74 -1.54 -2.04
CA ALA A 172 16.43 -2.10 -2.32
C ALA A 172 15.46 -0.93 -2.58
N VAL A 173 14.90 -0.87 -3.79
CA VAL A 173 14.01 0.21 -4.19
C VAL A 173 12.88 0.32 -3.16
N ASP A 174 12.70 1.52 -2.64
CA ASP A 174 11.77 1.81 -1.55
C ASP A 174 10.79 2.92 -1.90
N VAL A 175 9.59 2.80 -1.33
CA VAL A 175 8.42 3.63 -1.63
C VAL A 175 8.43 4.99 -0.90
N ARG A 176 9.39 5.23 0.02
CA ARG A 176 9.47 6.45 0.85
C ARG A 176 9.99 7.70 0.14
N GLY A 177 10.09 7.65 -1.19
CA GLY A 177 10.31 8.82 -2.03
C GLY A 177 11.78 9.17 -2.32
N GLN A 178 12.73 8.32 -1.94
CA GLN A 178 14.16 8.50 -2.29
C GLN A 178 14.52 7.84 -3.63
N HIS A 179 13.68 6.93 -4.12
CA HIS A 179 13.87 6.23 -5.39
C HIS A 179 12.86 6.76 -6.41
N PHE A 180 13.30 7.67 -7.30
CA PHE A 180 12.40 8.38 -8.21
C PHE A 180 11.75 7.49 -9.28
N GLN A 181 12.24 6.27 -9.47
CA GLN A 181 11.59 5.24 -10.27
C GLN A 181 10.35 4.60 -9.61
N LEU A 182 10.14 4.81 -8.30
CA LEU A 182 9.00 4.29 -7.53
C LEU A 182 8.47 5.35 -6.54
N LEU A 183 7.42 6.08 -6.92
CA LEU A 183 6.90 7.23 -6.15
C LEU A 183 5.41 7.12 -5.76
N PRO A 184 4.89 5.96 -5.30
CA PRO A 184 3.46 5.82 -4.97
C PRO A 184 3.01 6.71 -3.80
N PHE A 185 3.94 7.13 -2.94
CA PHE A 185 3.70 8.07 -1.84
C PHE A 185 4.25 9.48 -2.11
N GLY A 186 4.69 9.74 -3.35
CA GLY A 186 5.38 10.97 -3.72
C GLY A 186 6.78 11.10 -3.10
N SER A 187 7.28 12.33 -3.02
CA SER A 187 8.62 12.65 -2.50
C SER A 187 8.68 14.09 -1.97
N GLY A 188 9.78 14.43 -1.28
CA GLY A 188 10.11 15.76 -0.81
C GLY A 188 9.21 16.26 0.32
N ARG A 189 9.02 17.58 0.40
CA ARG A 189 8.30 18.28 1.50
C ARG A 189 6.84 17.84 1.69
N ARG A 190 6.26 17.19 0.69
CA ARG A 190 4.85 16.77 0.67
C ARG A 190 4.75 15.29 0.29
N VAL A 191 5.73 14.50 0.73
CA VAL A 191 5.64 13.04 0.75
C VAL A 191 4.48 12.63 1.66
N CYS A 192 3.79 11.53 1.32
CA CYS A 192 2.64 11.07 2.10
C CYS A 192 3.03 10.80 3.56
N PRO A 193 2.36 11.43 4.55
CA PRO A 193 2.64 11.17 5.96
C PRO A 193 2.22 9.75 6.39
N GLY A 194 1.29 9.13 5.66
CA GLY A 194 0.76 7.79 5.93
C GLY A 194 1.65 6.63 5.48
N VAL A 195 2.80 6.88 4.83
CA VAL A 195 3.65 5.82 4.26
C VAL A 195 4.02 4.73 5.27
N ASN A 196 4.36 5.12 6.50
CA ASN A 196 4.75 4.16 7.53
C ASN A 196 3.54 3.36 8.05
N LEU A 197 2.37 3.98 8.15
CA LEU A 197 1.14 3.29 8.55
C LEU A 197 0.74 2.26 7.49
N THR A 198 0.69 2.65 6.22
CA THR A 198 0.35 1.75 5.11
C THR A 198 1.34 0.59 5.00
N MET A 199 2.65 0.86 5.06
CA MET A 199 3.66 -0.20 4.94
C MET A 199 3.73 -1.15 6.14
N LYS A 200 3.12 -0.79 7.28
CA LYS A 200 2.95 -1.69 8.43
C LYS A 200 1.67 -2.52 8.33
N MET A 201 0.56 -1.86 7.98
CA MET A 201 -0.77 -2.47 8.00
C MET A 201 -1.06 -3.31 6.75
N LEU A 202 -0.86 -2.74 5.56
CA LEU A 202 -1.35 -3.32 4.31
C LEU A 202 -0.73 -4.70 4.00
N PRO A 203 0.59 -4.94 4.19
CA PRO A 203 1.16 -6.28 4.03
C PRO A 203 0.56 -7.31 5.01
N GLY A 204 0.28 -6.90 6.25
CA GLY A 204 -0.33 -7.78 7.26
C GLY A 204 -1.76 -8.18 6.89
N VAL A 205 -2.57 -7.23 6.43
CA VAL A 205 -3.93 -7.49 5.93
C VAL A 205 -3.90 -8.43 4.72
N LEU A 206 -3.02 -8.17 3.75
CA LEU A 206 -2.87 -9.04 2.58
C LEU A 206 -2.43 -10.45 2.99
N ALA A 207 -1.48 -10.58 3.92
CA ALA A 207 -1.02 -11.86 4.43
C ALA A 207 -2.16 -12.64 5.09
N ALA A 208 -2.96 -12.00 5.95
CA ALA A 208 -4.12 -12.62 6.58
C ALA A 208 -5.13 -13.14 5.54
N LEU A 209 -5.40 -12.35 4.50
CA LEU A 209 -6.30 -12.75 3.42
C LEU A 209 -5.78 -13.97 2.64
N ILE A 210 -4.50 -13.97 2.27
CA ILE A 210 -3.84 -15.10 1.57
C ILE A 210 -3.78 -16.36 2.44
N GLN A 211 -3.54 -16.18 3.74
CA GLN A 211 -3.49 -17.27 4.70
C GLN A 211 -4.85 -17.95 4.81
N CYS A 212 -5.91 -17.17 4.96
CA CYS A 212 -7.23 -17.68 5.32
C CYS A 212 -8.06 -18.13 4.12
N PHE A 213 -7.86 -17.57 2.93
CA PHE A 213 -8.80 -17.73 1.81
C PHE A 213 -8.14 -18.14 0.47
N ASP A 214 -8.89 -18.94 -0.28
CA ASP A 214 -8.87 -19.01 -1.74
C ASP A 214 -9.98 -18.09 -2.29
N TRP A 215 -9.87 -17.69 -3.55
CA TRP A 215 -10.90 -16.88 -4.21
C TRP A 215 -11.42 -17.58 -5.44
N LYS A 216 -12.75 -17.74 -5.51
CA LYS A 216 -13.45 -18.17 -6.71
C LYS A 216 -14.03 -16.95 -7.39
N VAL A 217 -13.53 -16.65 -8.58
CA VAL A 217 -14.03 -15.54 -9.40
C VAL A 217 -15.25 -16.01 -10.18
N ASP A 218 -16.26 -15.13 -10.30
CA ASP A 218 -17.38 -15.38 -11.20
C ASP A 218 -16.93 -15.18 -12.66
N GLY A 219 -17.29 -16.11 -13.54
CA GLY A 219 -16.83 -16.11 -14.93
C GLY A 219 -17.30 -14.89 -15.74
N SER A 220 -18.25 -14.10 -15.23
CA SER A 220 -18.70 -12.84 -15.84
C SER A 220 -17.65 -11.74 -15.83
N ASP A 221 -16.72 -11.77 -14.87
CA ASP A 221 -15.71 -10.72 -14.65
C ASP A 221 -14.35 -11.10 -15.24
N CYS A 222 -14.30 -12.26 -15.90
CA CYS A 222 -13.12 -12.80 -16.54
C CYS A 222 -13.22 -12.71 -18.06
N LYS A 223 -12.11 -12.40 -18.71
CA LYS A 223 -11.91 -12.63 -20.13
C LYS A 223 -11.18 -13.96 -20.32
N LYS A 224 -11.54 -14.69 -21.38
CA LYS A 224 -10.78 -15.89 -21.76
C LYS A 224 -9.46 -15.50 -22.39
N MET A 225 -8.35 -15.89 -21.76
CA MET A 225 -7.01 -15.71 -22.29
C MET A 225 -6.26 -17.03 -22.24
N ASN A 226 -5.82 -17.51 -23.41
CA ASN A 226 -5.18 -18.83 -23.57
C ASN A 226 -5.98 -20.04 -23.02
N GLY A 227 -7.30 -19.90 -22.89
CA GLY A 227 -8.19 -20.96 -22.37
C GLY A 227 -8.53 -20.84 -20.89
N ASP A 228 -7.83 -19.98 -20.16
CA ASP A 228 -8.06 -19.69 -18.75
C ASP A 228 -8.90 -18.41 -18.57
N ASP A 229 -9.65 -18.35 -17.48
CA ASP A 229 -10.41 -17.17 -17.08
C ASP A 229 -9.48 -16.20 -16.34
N VAL A 230 -9.28 -15.01 -16.90
CA VAL A 230 -8.37 -13.97 -16.40
C VAL A 230 -9.16 -12.71 -16.08
N LEU A 231 -8.95 -12.14 -14.88
CA LEU A 231 -9.58 -10.89 -14.48
C LEU A 231 -9.15 -9.75 -15.40
N GLU A 232 -10.12 -8.90 -15.74
CA GLU A 232 -9.83 -7.64 -16.45
C GLU A 232 -9.09 -6.66 -15.53
N MET A 233 -8.03 -6.04 -16.06
CA MET A 233 -7.10 -5.19 -15.31
C MET A 233 -7.15 -3.71 -15.75
N ASP A 234 -8.23 -3.32 -16.42
CA ASP A 234 -8.42 -1.94 -16.87
C ASP A 234 -8.73 -1.02 -15.67
N GLU A 235 -8.30 0.24 -15.75
CA GLU A 235 -8.53 1.28 -14.73
C GLU A 235 -9.71 2.18 -15.15
N ARG A 236 -10.53 2.64 -14.20
CA ARG A 236 -11.53 3.71 -14.47
C ARG A 236 -10.98 5.10 -14.14
N PRO A 237 -11.38 6.15 -14.89
CA PRO A 237 -10.90 7.52 -14.63
C PRO A 237 -11.43 8.07 -13.30
N GLY A 238 -10.61 8.85 -12.61
CA GLY A 238 -10.96 9.47 -11.34
C GLY A 238 -9.81 10.23 -10.69
N LEU A 239 -10.05 10.73 -9.47
CA LEU A 239 -8.98 11.27 -8.61
C LEU A 239 -8.02 10.16 -8.19
N THR A 240 -8.55 8.95 -8.01
CA THR A 240 -7.81 7.72 -7.78
C THR A 240 -7.94 6.79 -8.99
N ALA A 241 -7.13 5.73 -9.04
CA ALA A 241 -7.13 4.72 -10.10
C ALA A 241 -7.61 3.33 -9.60
N PRO A 242 -8.91 3.16 -9.28
CA PRO A 242 -9.48 1.84 -9.02
C PRO A 242 -9.64 1.03 -10.31
N ARG A 243 -9.90 -0.28 -10.16
CA ARG A 243 -10.31 -1.15 -11.27
C ARG A 243 -11.54 -0.59 -11.98
N ALA A 244 -11.62 -0.80 -13.29
CA ALA A 244 -12.77 -0.41 -14.09
C ALA A 244 -14.03 -1.19 -13.68
N HIS A 245 -13.84 -2.46 -13.33
CA HIS A 245 -14.85 -3.36 -12.81
C HIS A 245 -14.44 -3.82 -11.42
N ASP A 246 -15.34 -3.67 -10.45
CA ASP A 246 -15.08 -4.05 -9.06
C ASP A 246 -14.75 -5.55 -8.97
N LEU A 247 -13.91 -5.97 -8.03
CA LEU A 247 -13.55 -7.38 -7.84
C LEU A 247 -14.68 -8.15 -7.17
N VAL A 248 -15.43 -8.94 -7.94
CA VAL A 248 -16.44 -9.87 -7.40
C VAL A 248 -15.86 -11.28 -7.32
N CYS A 249 -15.67 -11.77 -6.10
CA CYS A 249 -15.22 -13.13 -5.85
C CYS A 249 -15.82 -13.71 -4.56
N VAL A 250 -15.92 -15.03 -4.52
CA VAL A 250 -16.36 -15.77 -3.34
C VAL A 250 -15.12 -16.25 -2.58
N PRO A 251 -14.87 -15.77 -1.35
CA PRO A 251 -13.81 -16.29 -0.51
C PRO A 251 -14.15 -17.71 -0.05
N VAL A 252 -13.20 -18.63 -0.20
CA VAL A 252 -13.30 -20.03 0.24
C VAL A 252 -12.25 -20.25 1.31
N ALA A 253 -12.68 -20.62 2.52
CA ALA A 253 -11.75 -20.84 3.62
C ALA A 253 -10.74 -21.97 3.29
N ARG A 254 -9.45 -21.69 3.49
CA ARG A 254 -8.35 -22.67 3.28
C ARG A 254 -8.23 -23.67 4.42
N PHE A 255 -8.65 -23.26 5.62
CA PHE A 255 -8.62 -24.06 6.84
C PHE A 255 -10.00 -24.04 7.50
N SER A 256 -10.30 -25.03 8.34
CA SER A 256 -11.45 -24.93 9.26
C SER A 256 -11.17 -23.78 10.22
N THR A 257 -11.82 -22.63 10.01
CA THR A 257 -11.58 -21.37 10.73
C THR A 257 -11.84 -21.46 12.24
N LEU A 258 -12.55 -22.51 12.68
CA LEU A 258 -12.85 -22.80 14.08
C LEU A 258 -11.60 -23.00 14.96
N ASN A 259 -10.44 -23.38 14.40
CA ASN A 259 -9.23 -23.62 15.20
C ASN A 259 -8.25 -22.42 15.24
N ILE A 260 -8.50 -21.36 14.46
CA ILE A 260 -7.58 -20.21 14.30
C ILE A 260 -8.11 -18.96 15.02
N LEU A 261 -9.43 -18.88 15.22
CA LEU A 261 -10.11 -17.76 15.87
C LEU A 261 -10.41 -18.00 17.36
N ASP A 262 -10.21 -19.23 17.86
CA ASP A 262 -10.27 -19.54 19.29
C ASP A 262 -8.84 -19.51 19.87
N PRO A 263 -8.51 -18.55 20.76
CA PRO A 263 -7.18 -18.39 21.35
C PRO A 263 -6.80 -19.45 22.38
#